data_AF-S3JAA7-F1
#
_entry.id   AF-S3JAA7-F1
#
_cell.length_a   1.000
_cell.length_b   1.000
_cell.length_c   1.000
_cell.angle_alpha   90.00
_cell.angle_beta   90.00
_cell.angle_gamma   90.00
#
_symmetry.space_group_name_H-M   'P 1'
#
loop_
_entity.id
_entity.type
_entity.pdbx_description
1 polymer ?
#
loop_
_entity_poly.entity_id
_entity_poly.type
_entity_poly.pdbx_seq_one_letter_code
_entity_poly.pdbx_strand_id
1 'polypeptide(L)'
;MSKYQERIFLHLLDNTNEVELAKRILKSPLGLAADIIYALFEDRLVSKKDELDKIKMFAAGISRSEKLGSNYSLAKYYPYMFSFQQFFHSSFRARQGKVLEEMIKNILENYTDCNEVPKKVDRMQEILRQSFASSTITSLDIDAMGINNKKNKIVVIQLRSRDDTGGTTAKSSLVELLRSLMRLENLPKEELLYLICIWDERNSQQKQSTITKIYSSLQDYIPDENKFRQEIIQGYELNSKIKLKLAYGTDEISRSLFEWTGTNQESILTAIQQIIDFVENWDDLWVTYSISNIELELNSFQEISNITLLNQKINEINAKFDFSSYEKLKTSIDEITNQILPIWREKTIPLASLSDKAHYVRDLVFLKACYSKIRNN
;
A
#
# COMPACT_ATOMS: atom_id res chain seq x y z
N MET A 1 23.15 25.51 3.42
CA MET A 1 22.20 24.51 3.98
C MET A 1 20.80 25.05 3.81
N SER A 2 19.86 24.26 3.27
CA SER A 2 18.45 24.68 3.15
C SER A 2 17.86 24.91 4.54
N LYS A 3 17.00 25.93 4.67
CA LYS A 3 16.32 26.28 5.92
C LYS A 3 15.13 25.37 6.22
N TYR A 4 14.77 24.51 5.26
CA TYR A 4 13.62 23.64 5.34
C TYR A 4 14.05 22.18 5.50
N GLN A 5 13.21 21.40 6.17
CA GLN A 5 13.35 19.95 6.23
C GLN A 5 13.39 19.34 4.83
N GLU A 6 14.08 18.22 4.68
CA GLU A 6 14.04 17.47 3.44
C GLU A 6 12.63 16.95 3.15
N ARG A 7 12.30 16.88 1.86
CA ARG A 7 11.10 16.23 1.34
C ARG A 7 11.50 15.26 0.25
N ILE A 8 10.78 14.15 0.15
CA ILE A 8 10.96 13.10 -0.84
C ILE A 8 9.59 12.79 -1.46
N PHE A 9 9.25 13.53 -2.52
CA PHE A 9 8.06 13.27 -3.32
C PHE A 9 8.41 12.38 -4.51
N LEU A 10 7.99 11.12 -4.51
CA LEU A 10 8.27 10.16 -5.58
C LEU A 10 7.71 10.61 -6.93
N HIS A 11 6.60 11.36 -6.94
CA HIS A 11 6.09 11.99 -8.18
C HIS A 11 7.08 12.99 -8.79
N LEU A 12 7.93 13.61 -7.98
CA LEU A 12 8.85 14.67 -8.39
C LEU A 12 10.28 14.20 -8.65
N LEU A 13 10.73 13.14 -8.00
CA LEU A 13 12.09 12.61 -8.16
C LEU A 13 12.44 12.28 -9.62
N ASP A 14 13.74 12.36 -9.92
CA ASP A 14 14.31 11.91 -11.17
C ASP A 14 14.24 10.38 -11.28
N ASN A 15 14.13 9.86 -12.50
CA ASN A 15 13.97 8.42 -12.72
C ASN A 15 15.32 7.71 -12.58
N THR A 16 15.63 7.20 -11.39
CA THR A 16 16.70 6.21 -11.16
C THR A 16 16.10 4.81 -11.03
N ASN A 17 16.93 3.76 -11.09
CA ASN A 17 16.46 2.38 -10.91
C ASN A 17 15.78 2.18 -9.56
N GLU A 18 16.33 2.78 -8.51
CA GLU A 18 15.76 2.76 -7.18
C GLU A 18 14.41 3.48 -7.18
N VAL A 19 14.32 4.71 -7.69
CA VAL A 19 13.07 5.46 -7.73
C VAL A 19 11.97 4.71 -8.49
N GLU A 20 12.31 4.08 -9.63
CA GLU A 20 11.35 3.27 -10.38
C GLU A 20 10.91 2.02 -9.63
N LEU A 21 11.80 1.40 -8.84
CA LEU A 21 11.44 0.32 -7.94
C LEU A 21 10.44 0.79 -6.86
N ALA A 22 10.70 1.92 -6.20
CA ALA A 22 9.77 2.50 -5.22
C ALA A 22 8.42 2.82 -5.85
N LYS A 23 8.41 3.47 -7.01
CA LYS A 23 7.18 3.79 -7.75
C LYS A 23 6.40 2.53 -8.15
N ARG A 24 7.08 1.44 -8.49
CA ARG A 24 6.43 0.16 -8.80
C ARG A 24 5.77 -0.45 -7.56
N ILE A 25 6.49 -0.52 -6.44
CA ILE A 25 5.99 -1.08 -5.18
C ILE A 25 4.84 -0.23 -4.62
N LEU A 26 5.02 1.09 -4.62
CA LEU A 26 4.06 2.06 -4.09
C LEU A 26 3.07 2.56 -5.15
N LYS A 27 3.00 1.93 -6.34
CA LYS A 27 2.17 2.40 -7.46
C LYS A 27 0.75 2.73 -7.04
N SER A 28 0.18 1.86 -6.21
CA SER A 28 -1.20 1.98 -5.78
C SER A 28 -1.41 3.10 -4.74
N PRO A 29 -0.65 3.18 -3.64
CA PRO A 29 -0.62 4.37 -2.77
C PRO A 29 -0.28 5.69 -3.47
N LEU A 30 0.68 5.69 -4.40
CA LEU A 30 1.05 6.87 -5.20
C LEU A 30 -0.09 7.37 -6.08
N GLY A 31 -0.86 6.45 -6.66
CA GLY A 31 -2.09 6.77 -7.38
C GLY A 31 -3.13 7.44 -6.47
N LEU A 32 -3.30 6.96 -5.23
CA LEU A 32 -4.19 7.61 -4.25
C LEU A 32 -3.70 9.02 -3.89
N ALA A 33 -2.40 9.21 -3.69
CA ALA A 33 -1.84 10.55 -3.45
C ALA A 33 -2.14 11.48 -4.64
N ALA A 34 -1.92 11.02 -5.88
CA ALA A 34 -2.23 11.79 -7.09
C ALA A 34 -3.72 12.15 -7.18
N ASP A 35 -4.63 11.19 -6.96
CA ASP A 35 -6.08 11.42 -6.97
C ASP A 35 -6.50 12.52 -5.99
N ILE A 36 -5.91 12.52 -4.79
CA ILE A 36 -6.19 13.54 -3.77
C ILE A 36 -5.58 14.89 -4.16
N ILE A 37 -4.36 14.92 -4.71
CA ILE A 37 -3.75 16.15 -5.23
C ILE A 37 -4.64 16.79 -6.30
N TYR A 38 -5.17 16.00 -7.24
CA TYR A 38 -6.13 16.49 -8.23
C TYR A 38 -7.40 17.03 -7.58
N ALA A 39 -8.00 16.26 -6.67
CA ALA A 39 -9.22 16.69 -6.00
C ALA A 39 -9.01 17.97 -5.19
N LEU A 40 -7.84 18.14 -4.58
CA LEU A 40 -7.45 19.30 -3.81
C LEU A 40 -7.30 20.56 -4.69
N PHE A 41 -6.55 20.47 -5.79
CA PHE A 41 -6.28 21.63 -6.67
C PHE A 41 -7.42 21.99 -7.62
N GLU A 42 -8.40 21.10 -7.80
CA GLU A 42 -9.58 21.32 -8.63
C GLU A 42 -10.86 21.55 -7.81
N ASP A 43 -10.72 21.71 -6.49
CA ASP A 43 -11.83 21.96 -5.56
C ASP A 43 -12.92 20.86 -5.60
N ARG A 44 -12.50 19.61 -5.81
CA ARG A 44 -13.37 18.42 -5.87
C ARG A 44 -13.34 17.57 -4.60
N LEU A 45 -12.69 18.03 -3.53
CA LEU A 45 -12.75 17.33 -2.24
C LEU A 45 -14.15 17.40 -1.62
N VAL A 46 -14.82 18.54 -1.75
CA VAL A 46 -16.17 18.78 -1.21
C VAL A 46 -17.21 17.85 -1.84
N SER A 47 -17.08 17.56 -3.15
CA SER A 47 -18.00 16.68 -3.88
C SER A 47 -17.91 15.21 -3.46
N LYS A 48 -16.90 14.80 -2.68
CA LYS A 48 -16.83 13.44 -2.14
C LYS A 48 -18.00 13.09 -1.22
N LYS A 49 -18.67 14.08 -0.65
CA LYS A 49 -19.90 13.88 0.12
C LYS A 49 -21.01 13.25 -0.71
N ASP A 50 -21.09 13.56 -2.00
CA ASP A 50 -22.16 13.08 -2.89
C ASP A 50 -22.01 11.60 -3.26
N GLU A 51 -20.84 11.01 -2.97
CA GLU A 51 -20.55 9.58 -3.17
C GLU A 51 -21.04 8.71 -1.99
N LEU A 52 -21.56 9.32 -0.91
CA LEU A 52 -22.03 8.60 0.28
C LEU A 52 -23.41 7.95 0.04
N ASP A 53 -23.52 6.67 0.38
CA ASP A 53 -24.80 5.98 0.35
C ASP A 53 -25.73 6.43 1.50
N LYS A 54 -27.04 6.22 1.30
CA LYS A 54 -28.07 6.62 2.26
C LYS A 54 -27.86 6.00 3.65
N ILE A 55 -27.29 4.79 3.74
CA ILE A 55 -27.07 4.13 5.03
C ILE A 55 -26.02 4.88 5.83
N LYS A 56 -24.89 5.23 5.21
CA LYS A 56 -23.87 6.07 5.84
C LYS A 56 -24.43 7.41 6.28
N MET A 57 -25.30 8.02 5.47
CA MET A 57 -25.89 9.33 5.78
C MET A 57 -26.65 9.35 7.11
N PHE A 58 -27.49 8.34 7.40
CA PHE A 58 -28.21 8.30 8.68
C PHE A 58 -27.43 7.63 9.80
N ALA A 59 -26.68 6.55 9.53
CA ALA A 59 -26.02 5.76 10.57
C ALA A 59 -24.83 6.49 11.20
N ALA A 60 -24.12 7.31 10.42
CA ALA A 60 -23.05 8.16 10.92
C ALA A 60 -23.58 9.52 11.43
N GLY A 61 -24.89 9.78 11.39
CA GLY A 61 -25.46 11.05 11.86
C GLY A 61 -25.21 12.24 10.93
N ILE A 62 -24.75 12.02 9.70
CA ILE A 62 -24.49 13.07 8.69
C ILE A 62 -25.77 13.83 8.36
N SER A 63 -26.89 13.12 8.15
CA SER A 63 -28.19 13.77 7.90
C SER A 63 -28.65 14.66 9.05
N ARG A 64 -28.21 14.38 10.29
CA ARG A 64 -28.49 15.25 11.44
C ARG A 64 -27.56 16.47 11.42
N SER A 65 -26.27 16.28 11.13
CA SER A 65 -25.33 17.39 11.07
C SER A 65 -25.70 18.38 9.96
N GLU A 66 -26.11 17.91 8.78
CA GLU A 66 -26.53 18.78 7.66
C GLU A 66 -27.71 19.68 8.04
N LYS A 67 -28.71 19.13 8.74
CA LYS A 67 -29.86 19.91 9.24
C LYS A 67 -29.45 21.01 10.23
N LEU A 68 -28.34 20.83 10.94
CA LEU A 68 -27.79 21.80 11.89
C LEU A 68 -26.75 22.73 11.24
N GLY A 69 -26.24 22.39 10.06
CA GLY A 69 -25.11 23.05 9.41
C GLY A 69 -25.35 24.50 9.02
N SER A 70 -26.62 24.92 8.89
CA SER A 70 -26.94 26.34 8.63
C SER A 70 -26.53 27.26 9.79
N ASN A 71 -26.52 26.74 11.02
CA ASN A 71 -26.35 27.55 12.23
C ASN A 71 -25.15 27.09 13.09
N TYR A 72 -24.49 25.99 12.72
CA TYR A 72 -23.39 25.43 13.51
C TYR A 72 -22.26 24.92 12.61
N SER A 73 -21.12 25.60 12.65
CA SER A 73 -20.00 25.34 11.73
C SER A 73 -19.40 23.95 11.87
N LEU A 74 -19.38 23.35 13.07
CA LEU A 74 -18.91 21.96 13.23
C LEU A 74 -19.84 20.98 12.50
N ALA A 75 -21.15 21.23 12.55
CA ALA A 75 -22.13 20.41 11.86
C ALA A 75 -22.08 20.60 10.32
N LYS A 76 -21.68 21.79 9.85
CA LYS A 76 -21.37 22.09 8.44
C LYS A 76 -20.12 21.33 7.97
N TYR A 77 -19.08 21.24 8.80
CA TYR A 77 -17.82 20.57 8.49
C TYR A 77 -17.92 19.04 8.45
N TYR A 78 -18.65 18.44 9.41
CA TYR A 78 -18.68 16.99 9.62
C TYR A 78 -18.91 16.13 8.36
N PRO A 79 -19.88 16.43 7.47
CA PRO A 79 -20.11 15.62 6.27
C PRO A 79 -18.89 15.55 5.35
N TYR A 80 -18.19 16.66 5.18
CA TYR A 80 -17.02 16.75 4.30
C TYR A 80 -15.84 15.97 4.89
N MET A 81 -15.55 16.19 6.17
CA MET A 81 -14.54 15.43 6.91
C MET A 81 -14.79 13.93 6.81
N PHE A 82 -16.01 13.49 7.12
CA PHE A 82 -16.37 12.07 7.10
C PHE A 82 -16.22 11.49 5.70
N SER A 83 -16.73 12.17 4.67
CA SER A 83 -16.66 11.68 3.29
C SER A 83 -15.22 11.52 2.79
N PHE A 84 -14.35 12.48 3.09
CA PHE A 84 -12.94 12.42 2.72
C PHE A 84 -12.20 11.31 3.46
N GLN A 85 -12.40 11.18 4.78
CA GLN A 85 -11.80 10.10 5.57
C GLN A 85 -12.28 8.72 5.10
N GLN A 86 -13.57 8.56 4.81
CA GLN A 86 -14.14 7.33 4.28
C GLN A 86 -13.52 6.99 2.91
N PHE A 87 -13.43 7.97 2.01
CA PHE A 87 -12.76 7.82 0.72
C PHE A 87 -11.32 7.37 0.91
N PHE A 88 -10.51 8.11 1.69
CA PHE A 88 -9.11 7.80 1.93
C PHE A 88 -8.92 6.40 2.54
N HIS A 89 -9.58 6.08 3.65
CA HIS A 89 -9.33 4.83 4.37
C HIS A 89 -9.85 3.59 3.64
N SER A 90 -11.00 3.69 2.94
CA SER A 90 -11.48 2.59 2.09
C SER A 90 -10.50 2.31 0.95
N SER A 91 -10.04 3.39 0.32
CA SER A 91 -9.10 3.40 -0.77
C SER A 91 -7.73 2.85 -0.33
N PHE A 92 -7.18 3.32 0.79
CA PHE A 92 -5.90 2.88 1.32
C PHE A 92 -5.92 1.42 1.75
N ARG A 93 -6.96 0.98 2.47
CA ARG A 93 -7.11 -0.42 2.91
C ARG A 93 -7.06 -1.41 1.74
N ALA A 94 -7.72 -1.09 0.62
CA ALA A 94 -7.70 -1.93 -0.57
C ALA A 94 -6.30 -2.02 -1.24
N ARG A 95 -5.42 -1.06 -0.96
CA ARG A 95 -4.10 -0.93 -1.62
C ARG A 95 -2.94 -1.47 -0.79
N GLN A 96 -3.11 -1.62 0.53
CA GLN A 96 -2.07 -2.12 1.43
C GLN A 96 -1.53 -3.49 1.01
N GLY A 97 -2.42 -4.43 0.65
CA GLY A 97 -2.02 -5.78 0.21
C GLY A 97 -1.13 -5.76 -1.04
N LYS A 98 -1.41 -4.84 -1.97
CA LYS A 98 -0.66 -4.72 -3.23
C LYS A 98 0.80 -4.29 -3.03
N VAL A 99 1.09 -3.52 -1.99
CA VAL A 99 2.47 -3.14 -1.66
C VAL A 99 3.28 -4.40 -1.32
N LEU A 100 2.76 -5.25 -0.43
CA LEU A 100 3.41 -6.49 -0.03
C LEU A 100 3.55 -7.47 -1.20
N GLU A 101 2.53 -7.60 -2.05
CA GLU A 101 2.60 -8.41 -3.26
C GLU A 101 3.74 -7.96 -4.19
N GLU A 102 3.84 -6.67 -4.48
CA GLU A 102 4.88 -6.15 -5.38
C GLU A 102 6.29 -6.24 -4.77
N MET A 103 6.42 -6.09 -3.45
CA MET A 103 7.69 -6.35 -2.74
C MET A 103 8.12 -7.81 -2.91
N ILE A 104 7.23 -8.76 -2.65
CA ILE A 104 7.53 -10.19 -2.76
C ILE A 104 7.84 -10.60 -4.21
N LYS A 105 7.10 -10.08 -5.19
CA LYS A 105 7.41 -10.29 -6.61
C LYS A 105 8.80 -9.75 -6.96
N ASN A 106 9.18 -8.57 -6.45
CA ASN A 106 10.52 -8.03 -6.67
C ASN A 106 11.62 -8.93 -6.08
N ILE A 107 11.37 -9.49 -4.89
CA ILE A 107 12.31 -10.40 -4.23
C ILE A 107 12.48 -11.68 -5.06
N LEU A 108 11.37 -12.29 -5.47
CA LEU A 108 11.39 -13.48 -6.33
C LEU A 108 12.14 -13.21 -7.64
N GLU A 109 11.96 -12.05 -8.27
CA GLU A 109 12.60 -11.74 -9.56
C GLU A 109 14.10 -11.49 -9.48
N ASN A 110 14.57 -10.81 -8.42
CA ASN A 110 15.93 -10.25 -8.40
C ASN A 110 16.86 -10.94 -7.41
N TYR A 111 16.31 -11.67 -6.43
CA TYR A 111 17.07 -12.27 -5.33
C TYR A 111 16.85 -13.78 -5.22
N THR A 112 16.08 -14.36 -6.16
CA THR A 112 15.86 -15.80 -6.22
C THR A 112 16.27 -16.38 -7.57
N ASP A 113 16.34 -17.71 -7.67
CA ASP A 113 16.61 -18.40 -8.93
C ASP A 113 15.35 -18.69 -9.76
N CYS A 114 14.21 -18.08 -9.39
CA CYS A 114 12.99 -18.12 -10.17
C CYS A 114 13.24 -17.48 -11.55
N ASN A 115 12.98 -18.23 -12.61
CA ASN A 115 13.14 -17.74 -13.98
C ASN A 115 11.85 -17.17 -14.57
N GLU A 116 10.71 -17.33 -13.90
CA GLU A 116 9.43 -16.70 -14.25
C GLU A 116 8.70 -16.29 -12.97
N VAL A 117 8.26 -15.03 -12.92
CA VAL A 117 7.44 -14.46 -11.83
C VAL A 117 6.23 -13.78 -12.47
N PRO A 118 5.08 -14.47 -12.56
CA PRO A 118 3.89 -13.92 -13.21
C PRO A 118 3.41 -12.64 -12.51
N LYS A 119 3.03 -11.64 -13.30
CA LYS A 119 2.51 -10.36 -12.77
C LYS A 119 0.99 -10.34 -12.56
N LYS A 120 0.25 -11.19 -13.28
CA LYS A 120 -1.21 -11.24 -13.29
C LYS A 120 -1.71 -12.56 -12.70
N VAL A 121 -2.77 -12.48 -11.90
CA VAL A 121 -3.43 -13.65 -11.28
C VAL A 121 -3.88 -14.66 -12.34
N ASP A 122 -4.43 -14.20 -13.46
CA ASP A 122 -4.87 -15.10 -14.56
C ASP A 122 -3.74 -16.00 -15.07
N ARG A 123 -2.52 -15.46 -15.18
CA ARG A 123 -1.35 -16.23 -15.59
C ARG A 123 -0.93 -17.22 -14.52
N MET A 124 -0.96 -16.83 -13.25
CA MET A 124 -0.70 -17.75 -12.13
C MET A 124 -1.70 -18.92 -12.10
N GLN A 125 -2.98 -18.63 -12.34
CA GLN A 125 -4.02 -19.67 -12.43
C GLN A 125 -3.81 -20.58 -13.62
N GLU A 126 -3.43 -20.04 -14.78
CA GLU A 126 -3.10 -20.83 -15.97
C GLU A 126 -1.96 -21.82 -15.69
N ILE A 127 -0.89 -21.37 -15.03
CA ILE A 127 0.25 -22.21 -14.63
C ILE A 127 -0.20 -23.36 -13.72
N LEU A 128 -1.03 -23.07 -12.70
CA LEU A 128 -1.55 -24.13 -11.83
C LEU A 128 -2.42 -25.13 -12.63
N ARG A 129 -3.26 -24.65 -13.55
CA ARG A 129 -4.11 -25.53 -14.39
C ARG A 129 -3.25 -26.49 -15.22
N GLN A 130 -2.16 -25.99 -15.78
CA GLN A 130 -1.20 -26.78 -16.54
C GLN A 130 -0.43 -27.78 -15.69
N SER A 131 -0.03 -27.37 -14.47
CA SER A 131 0.70 -28.18 -13.50
C SER A 131 -0.12 -29.38 -13.01
N PHE A 132 -1.39 -29.16 -12.65
CA PHE A 132 -2.32 -30.20 -12.17
C PHE A 132 -3.10 -30.91 -13.29
N ALA A 133 -2.87 -30.52 -14.56
CA ALA A 133 -3.62 -31.01 -15.72
C ALA A 133 -5.14 -30.94 -15.51
N SER A 134 -5.62 -29.82 -14.94
CA SER A 134 -7.03 -29.64 -14.58
C SER A 134 -7.56 -28.30 -15.08
N SER A 135 -8.70 -28.32 -15.74
CA SER A 135 -9.43 -27.12 -16.16
C SER A 135 -10.28 -26.51 -15.04
N THR A 136 -10.47 -27.23 -13.93
CA THR A 136 -11.44 -26.88 -12.87
C THR A 136 -10.82 -26.15 -11.68
N ILE A 137 -9.55 -25.74 -11.76
CA ILE A 137 -8.94 -24.95 -10.67
C ILE A 137 -9.74 -23.67 -10.47
N THR A 138 -10.27 -23.53 -9.26
CA THR A 138 -11.07 -22.40 -8.80
C THR A 138 -10.30 -21.09 -8.98
N SER A 139 -11.02 -20.03 -9.36
CA SER A 139 -10.48 -18.68 -9.55
C SER A 139 -10.17 -17.97 -8.22
N LEU A 140 -9.45 -18.64 -7.32
CA LEU A 140 -9.02 -18.09 -6.05
C LEU A 140 -7.78 -17.21 -6.28
N ASP A 141 -7.63 -16.21 -5.42
CA ASP A 141 -6.53 -15.25 -5.50
C ASP A 141 -5.19 -15.89 -5.12
N ILE A 142 -4.15 -15.41 -5.78
CA ILE A 142 -2.74 -15.75 -5.53
C ILE A 142 -1.99 -14.43 -5.41
N ASP A 143 -1.35 -14.20 -4.27
CA ASP A 143 -0.67 -12.93 -4.00
C ASP A 143 0.65 -12.82 -4.77
N ALA A 144 1.44 -13.90 -4.77
CA ALA A 144 2.65 -14.00 -5.58
C ALA A 144 2.97 -15.45 -5.98
N MET A 145 3.71 -15.60 -7.07
CA MET A 145 4.17 -16.89 -7.59
C MET A 145 5.56 -16.76 -8.19
N GLY A 146 6.44 -17.71 -7.88
CA GLY A 146 7.74 -17.87 -8.51
C GLY A 146 7.89 -19.25 -9.12
N ILE A 147 8.48 -19.35 -10.31
CA ILE A 147 8.68 -20.62 -11.01
C ILE A 147 10.16 -20.83 -11.24
N ASN A 148 10.63 -22.02 -10.91
CA ASN A 148 11.96 -22.50 -11.25
C ASN A 148 11.84 -23.74 -12.14
N ASN A 149 11.91 -23.53 -13.45
CA ASN A 149 11.82 -24.58 -14.46
C ASN A 149 13.02 -25.54 -14.41
N LYS A 150 14.20 -25.07 -13.96
CA LYS A 150 15.41 -25.92 -13.87
C LYS A 150 15.30 -26.95 -12.74
N LYS A 151 14.76 -26.52 -11.59
CA LYS A 151 14.54 -27.39 -10.43
C LYS A 151 13.15 -28.04 -10.42
N ASN A 152 12.32 -27.76 -11.43
CA ASN A 152 10.95 -28.25 -11.56
C ASN A 152 10.09 -27.92 -10.33
N LYS A 153 10.13 -26.65 -9.88
CA LYS A 153 9.42 -26.15 -8.69
C LYS A 153 8.54 -24.95 -8.98
N ILE A 154 7.40 -24.87 -8.29
CA ILE A 154 6.53 -23.70 -8.24
C ILE A 154 6.40 -23.27 -6.78
N VAL A 155 6.73 -22.01 -6.48
CA VAL A 155 6.48 -21.39 -5.18
C VAL A 155 5.20 -20.56 -5.28
N VAL A 156 4.19 -20.91 -4.50
CA VAL A 156 2.94 -20.15 -4.37
C VAL A 156 2.93 -19.47 -3.01
N ILE A 157 2.68 -18.16 -3.00
CA ILE A 157 2.72 -17.36 -1.79
C ILE A 157 1.35 -16.75 -1.52
N GLN A 158 0.90 -16.88 -0.27
CA GLN A 158 -0.27 -16.20 0.29
C GLN A 158 0.19 -15.25 1.39
N LEU A 159 -0.21 -13.99 1.30
CA LEU A 159 0.24 -12.89 2.13
C LEU A 159 -0.89 -12.37 3.02
N ARG A 160 -0.52 -12.08 4.27
CA ARG A 160 -1.31 -11.26 5.18
C ARG A 160 -0.41 -10.23 5.82
N SER A 161 -0.88 -8.98 5.88
CA SER A 161 -0.19 -7.94 6.63
C SER A 161 -0.20 -8.26 8.12
N ARG A 162 -1.38 -8.62 8.67
CA ARG A 162 -1.60 -8.99 10.07
C ARG A 162 -2.58 -10.16 10.18
N ASP A 163 -2.51 -10.90 11.27
CA ASP A 163 -3.40 -12.05 11.54
C ASP A 163 -4.38 -11.83 12.72
N ASP A 164 -4.42 -10.63 13.30
CA ASP A 164 -5.41 -10.22 14.31
C ASP A 164 -6.58 -9.41 13.72
N THR A 165 -6.43 -8.95 12.48
CA THR A 165 -7.46 -8.20 11.74
C THR A 165 -8.16 -9.12 10.74
N GLY A 166 -9.38 -9.52 11.07
CA GLY A 166 -10.16 -10.46 10.29
C GLY A 166 -10.57 -11.65 11.15
N GLY A 167 -11.87 -11.90 11.23
CA GLY A 167 -12.40 -13.05 11.94
C GLY A 167 -11.96 -14.38 11.31
N THR A 168 -12.61 -15.45 11.74
CA THR A 168 -12.34 -16.84 11.32
C THR A 168 -12.16 -17.03 9.81
N THR A 169 -12.97 -16.34 9.01
CA THR A 169 -12.99 -16.42 7.54
C THR A 169 -11.70 -15.92 6.88
N ALA A 170 -11.05 -14.89 7.43
CA ALA A 170 -9.84 -14.29 6.85
C ALA A 170 -8.58 -15.15 7.06
N LYS A 171 -8.58 -15.99 8.10
CA LYS A 171 -7.51 -16.96 8.37
C LYS A 171 -7.67 -18.22 7.52
N SER A 172 -8.91 -18.69 7.33
CA SER A 172 -9.18 -19.85 6.47
C SER A 172 -8.85 -19.60 5.00
N SER A 173 -9.05 -18.38 4.50
CA SER A 173 -8.74 -18.03 3.10
C SER A 173 -7.28 -18.25 2.72
N LEU A 174 -6.34 -18.23 3.69
CA LEU A 174 -4.90 -18.47 3.45
C LEU A 174 -4.62 -19.84 2.83
N VAL A 175 -5.50 -20.82 3.06
CA VAL A 175 -5.35 -22.19 2.56
C VAL A 175 -6.53 -22.66 1.73
N GLU A 176 -7.46 -21.77 1.37
CA GLU A 176 -8.58 -22.14 0.50
C GLU A 176 -8.11 -22.59 -0.88
N LEU A 177 -7.13 -21.89 -1.45
CA LEU A 177 -6.50 -22.30 -2.71
C LEU A 177 -5.85 -23.69 -2.54
N LEU A 178 -4.98 -23.87 -1.55
CA LEU A 178 -4.32 -25.15 -1.30
C LEU A 178 -5.34 -26.28 -1.12
N ARG A 179 -6.37 -26.06 -0.31
CA ARG A 179 -7.46 -27.03 -0.11
C ARG A 179 -8.16 -27.38 -1.42
N SER A 180 -8.41 -26.41 -2.28
CA SER A 180 -9.02 -26.66 -3.60
C SER A 180 -8.10 -27.51 -4.50
N LEU A 181 -6.78 -27.30 -4.43
CA LEU A 181 -5.79 -28.08 -5.18
C LEU A 181 -5.69 -29.52 -4.63
N MET A 182 -5.74 -29.69 -3.30
CA MET A 182 -5.72 -31.01 -2.65
C MET A 182 -6.97 -31.86 -2.92
N ARG A 183 -8.07 -31.24 -3.38
CA ARG A 183 -9.28 -31.96 -3.83
C ARG A 183 -9.15 -32.55 -5.22
N LEU A 184 -8.15 -32.12 -6.00
CA LEU A 184 -7.91 -32.66 -7.32
C LEU A 184 -7.31 -34.06 -7.19
N GLU A 185 -7.72 -34.98 -8.05
CA GLU A 185 -7.18 -36.35 -8.07
C GLU A 185 -5.74 -36.39 -8.59
N ASN A 186 -5.34 -35.38 -9.38
CA ASN A 186 -4.02 -35.28 -9.97
C ASN A 186 -3.01 -34.61 -9.03
N LEU A 187 -1.79 -35.16 -8.98
CA LEU A 187 -0.64 -34.46 -8.41
C LEU A 187 -0.07 -33.45 -9.41
N PRO A 188 0.53 -32.35 -8.94
CA PRO A 188 1.21 -31.41 -9.82
C PRO A 188 2.46 -32.07 -10.45
N LYS A 189 2.76 -31.68 -11.70
CA LYS A 189 3.98 -32.13 -12.41
C LYS A 189 5.24 -31.65 -11.67
N GLU A 190 5.24 -30.38 -11.30
CA GLU A 190 6.24 -29.68 -10.50
C GLU A 190 6.08 -29.98 -9.00
N GLU A 191 7.14 -29.79 -8.23
CA GLU A 191 7.02 -29.67 -6.77
C GLU A 191 6.36 -28.32 -6.43
N LEU A 192 5.24 -28.36 -5.69
CA LEU A 192 4.52 -27.18 -5.24
C LEU A 192 4.92 -26.82 -3.81
N LEU A 193 5.56 -25.66 -3.67
CA LEU A 193 5.97 -25.08 -2.40
C LEU A 193 4.97 -23.97 -2.02
N TYR A 194 4.05 -24.26 -1.11
CA TYR A 194 3.01 -23.34 -0.68
C TYR A 194 3.44 -22.61 0.59
N LEU A 195 3.74 -21.31 0.46
CA LEU A 195 4.21 -20.46 1.55
C LEU A 195 3.10 -19.52 2.00
N ILE A 196 2.75 -19.60 3.29
CA ILE A 196 1.90 -18.61 3.95
C ILE A 196 2.83 -17.64 4.66
N CYS A 197 2.73 -16.36 4.35
CA CYS A 197 3.49 -15.31 5.02
C CYS A 197 2.57 -14.40 5.82
N ILE A 198 2.87 -14.25 7.11
CA ILE A 198 2.31 -13.19 7.94
C ILE A 198 3.40 -12.15 8.14
N TRP A 199 3.19 -10.94 7.61
CA TRP A 199 4.23 -9.92 7.57
C TRP A 199 4.56 -9.33 8.94
N ASP A 200 3.53 -8.86 9.65
CA ASP A 200 3.63 -8.23 10.96
C ASP A 200 3.45 -9.29 12.05
N GLU A 201 4.56 -9.67 12.66
CA GLU A 201 4.59 -10.66 13.73
C GLU A 201 3.83 -10.15 14.96
N ARG A 202 2.86 -10.93 15.42
CA ARG A 202 2.16 -10.71 16.69
C ARG A 202 2.59 -11.73 17.74
N ASN A 203 1.99 -11.63 18.92
CA ASN A 203 2.31 -12.54 20.00
C ASN A 203 2.08 -14.02 19.60
N SER A 204 2.74 -14.92 20.33
CA SER A 204 2.70 -16.36 20.06
C SER A 204 1.28 -16.94 20.04
N GLN A 205 0.33 -16.34 20.77
CA GLN A 205 -1.06 -16.78 20.79
C GLN A 205 -1.75 -16.59 19.42
N GLN A 206 -1.47 -15.50 18.70
CA GLN A 206 -2.01 -15.29 17.35
C GLN A 206 -1.42 -16.29 16.35
N LYS A 207 -0.11 -16.52 16.39
CA LYS A 207 0.56 -17.57 15.60
C LYS A 207 -0.11 -18.93 15.81
N GLN A 208 -0.35 -19.34 17.05
CA GLN A 208 -1.03 -20.61 17.37
C GLN A 208 -2.49 -20.65 16.92
N SER A 209 -3.22 -19.53 17.04
CA SER A 209 -4.57 -19.40 16.51
C SER A 209 -4.60 -19.62 14.99
N THR A 210 -3.64 -19.02 14.28
CA THR A 210 -3.49 -19.13 12.82
C THR A 210 -3.15 -20.56 12.41
N ILE A 211 -2.20 -21.23 13.07
CA ILE A 211 -1.87 -22.65 12.83
C ILE A 211 -3.12 -23.54 13.05
N THR A 212 -3.86 -23.32 14.13
CA THR A 212 -5.08 -24.08 14.44
C THR A 212 -6.12 -23.95 13.33
N LYS A 213 -6.28 -22.75 12.75
CA LYS A 213 -7.24 -22.51 11.66
C LYS A 213 -6.80 -23.08 10.33
N ILE A 214 -5.50 -23.05 10.04
CA ILE A 214 -4.94 -23.73 8.88
C ILE A 214 -5.21 -25.24 8.99
N TYR A 215 -4.87 -25.85 10.13
CA TYR A 215 -5.13 -27.26 10.39
C TYR A 215 -6.61 -27.59 10.22
N SER A 216 -7.51 -26.85 10.90
CA SER A 216 -8.96 -27.08 10.82
C SER A 216 -9.48 -27.03 9.37
N SER A 217 -8.86 -26.22 8.51
CA SER A 217 -9.26 -26.09 7.11
C SER A 217 -8.73 -27.22 6.22
N LEU A 218 -7.65 -27.89 6.65
CA LEU A 218 -6.95 -28.94 5.90
C LEU A 218 -6.99 -30.31 6.61
N GLN A 219 -7.75 -30.47 7.69
CA GLN A 219 -7.75 -31.66 8.56
C GLN A 219 -8.00 -32.96 7.79
N ASP A 220 -8.79 -32.91 6.71
CA ASP A 220 -9.10 -34.08 5.87
C ASP A 220 -7.87 -34.63 5.13
N TYR A 221 -6.80 -33.82 5.04
CA TYR A 221 -5.53 -34.14 4.37
C TYR A 221 -4.36 -34.29 5.35
N ILE A 222 -4.59 -34.07 6.65
CA ILE A 222 -3.54 -34.03 7.67
C ILE A 222 -3.89 -35.07 8.75
N PRO A 223 -3.27 -36.26 8.73
CA PRO A 223 -3.62 -37.35 9.64
C PRO A 223 -3.17 -37.11 11.09
N ASP A 224 -2.14 -36.29 11.30
CA ASP A 224 -1.56 -36.03 12.64
C ASP A 224 -1.43 -34.51 12.88
N GLU A 225 -2.33 -33.99 13.73
CA GLU A 225 -2.34 -32.59 14.16
C GLU A 225 -1.06 -32.18 14.90
N ASN A 226 -0.53 -33.04 15.77
CA ASN A 226 0.63 -32.70 16.60
C ASN A 226 1.87 -32.58 15.72
N LYS A 227 2.06 -33.53 14.81
CA LYS A 227 3.13 -33.47 13.82
C LYS A 227 3.00 -32.21 12.96
N PHE A 228 1.80 -31.90 12.47
CA PHE A 228 1.55 -30.70 11.67
C PHE A 228 1.93 -29.42 12.42
N ARG A 229 1.49 -29.26 13.67
CA ARG A 229 1.78 -28.08 14.50
C ARG A 229 3.28 -27.90 14.75
N GLN A 230 4.03 -28.99 14.85
CA GLN A 230 5.48 -28.97 15.07
C GLN A 230 6.26 -28.64 13.80
N GLU A 231 5.79 -29.10 12.63
CA GLU A 231 6.53 -29.06 11.37
C GLU A 231 6.12 -27.93 10.41
N ILE A 232 4.93 -27.33 10.55
CA ILE A 232 4.44 -26.29 9.62
C ILE A 232 5.42 -25.11 9.47
N ILE A 233 6.23 -24.80 10.49
CA ILE A 233 7.21 -23.71 10.45
C ILE A 233 8.45 -24.09 9.65
N GLN A 234 8.84 -25.36 9.63
CA GLN A 234 9.96 -25.89 8.84
C GLN A 234 9.51 -26.32 7.44
N GLY A 235 8.20 -26.52 7.27
CA GLY A 235 7.52 -26.93 6.06
C GLY A 235 7.02 -28.37 6.20
N TYR A 236 5.71 -28.51 6.33
CA TYR A 236 5.01 -29.78 6.41
C TYR A 236 4.78 -30.38 5.02
N GLU A 237 5.13 -31.64 4.83
CA GLU A 237 4.87 -32.37 3.59
C GLU A 237 3.43 -32.89 3.58
N LEU A 238 2.57 -32.28 2.77
CA LEU A 238 1.18 -32.72 2.60
C LEU A 238 1.10 -34.00 1.77
N ASN A 239 1.96 -34.11 0.76
CA ASN A 239 2.19 -35.33 -0.02
C ASN A 239 3.59 -35.26 -0.68
N SER A 240 3.92 -36.24 -1.52
CA SER A 240 5.22 -36.33 -2.20
C SER A 240 5.57 -35.18 -3.14
N LYS A 241 4.64 -34.27 -3.42
CA LYS A 241 4.79 -33.16 -4.37
C LYS A 241 4.41 -31.79 -3.79
N ILE A 242 3.76 -31.74 -2.63
CA ILE A 242 3.20 -30.51 -2.06
C ILE A 242 3.72 -30.31 -0.64
N LYS A 243 4.38 -29.18 -0.42
CA LYS A 243 4.91 -28.76 0.88
C LYS A 243 4.23 -27.45 1.31
N LEU A 244 3.79 -27.39 2.56
CA LEU A 244 3.16 -26.22 3.16
C LEU A 244 4.03 -25.65 4.28
N LYS A 245 4.38 -24.36 4.22
CA LYS A 245 5.12 -23.67 5.28
C LYS A 245 4.42 -22.39 5.72
N LEU A 246 4.44 -22.13 7.01
CA LEU A 246 4.04 -20.85 7.59
C LEU A 246 5.29 -20.08 8.01
N ALA A 247 5.47 -18.89 7.44
CA ALA A 247 6.49 -17.93 7.83
C ALA A 247 5.83 -16.74 8.53
N TYR A 248 6.31 -16.41 9.72
CA TYR A 248 5.72 -15.40 10.59
C TYR A 248 6.77 -14.33 10.93
N GLY A 249 6.54 -13.11 10.45
CA GLY A 249 7.52 -12.02 10.49
C GLY A 249 8.44 -11.99 9.26
N THR A 250 9.03 -10.82 8.99
CA THR A 250 9.91 -10.58 7.84
C THR A 250 11.11 -11.52 7.80
N ASP A 251 11.69 -11.85 8.96
CA ASP A 251 12.87 -12.73 9.03
C ASP A 251 12.56 -14.17 8.63
N GLU A 252 11.45 -14.73 9.12
CA GLU A 252 11.01 -16.09 8.75
C GLU A 252 10.64 -16.15 7.26
N ILE A 253 10.08 -15.06 6.71
CA ILE A 253 9.75 -14.95 5.29
C ILE A 253 11.02 -14.98 4.44
N SER A 254 11.99 -14.10 4.73
CA SER A 254 13.27 -14.05 4.00
C SER A 254 13.99 -15.40 4.04
N ARG A 255 14.08 -16.03 5.22
CA ARG A 255 14.71 -17.35 5.38
C ARG A 255 13.97 -18.43 4.58
N SER A 256 12.64 -18.43 4.61
CA SER A 256 11.84 -19.40 3.86
C SER A 256 12.03 -19.25 2.36
N LEU A 257 12.05 -18.02 1.84
CA LEU A 257 12.31 -17.78 0.42
C LEU A 257 13.74 -18.21 0.04
N PHE A 258 14.74 -17.91 0.87
CA PHE A 258 16.12 -18.36 0.66
C PHE A 258 16.22 -19.88 0.57
N GLU A 259 15.68 -20.59 1.56
CA GLU A 259 15.70 -22.05 1.62
C GLU A 259 14.99 -22.70 0.41
N TRP A 260 13.83 -22.16 0.03
CA TRP A 260 12.96 -22.78 -0.98
C TRP A 260 13.38 -22.49 -2.41
N THR A 261 13.95 -21.32 -2.65
CA THR A 261 14.52 -20.99 -3.95
C THR A 261 15.96 -21.50 -4.08
N GLY A 262 16.62 -21.85 -2.97
CA GLY A 262 17.91 -22.54 -3.00
C GLY A 262 18.98 -21.73 -3.72
N THR A 263 19.00 -20.41 -3.46
CA THR A 263 20.09 -19.54 -3.85
C THR A 263 21.23 -19.64 -2.84
N ASN A 264 22.45 -19.33 -3.27
CA ASN A 264 23.57 -19.06 -2.34
C ASN A 264 23.70 -17.53 -2.08
N GLN A 265 22.71 -16.73 -2.48
CA GLN A 265 22.75 -15.29 -2.35
C GLN A 265 22.21 -14.91 -0.98
N GLU A 266 23.11 -14.76 0.00
CA GLU A 266 22.79 -14.25 1.34
C GLU A 266 22.11 -12.87 1.30
N SER A 267 22.24 -12.12 0.20
CA SER A 267 21.57 -10.82 0.00
C SER A 267 20.05 -10.89 0.11
N ILE A 268 19.41 -12.05 -0.12
CA ILE A 268 17.95 -12.17 0.08
C ILE A 268 17.57 -12.00 1.56
N LEU A 269 18.45 -12.36 2.49
CA LEU A 269 18.18 -12.30 3.93
C LEU A 269 18.02 -10.84 4.40
N THR A 270 18.67 -9.90 3.71
CA THR A 270 18.58 -8.46 3.97
C THR A 270 17.73 -7.70 2.95
N ALA A 271 17.35 -8.32 1.82
CA ALA A 271 16.61 -7.66 0.74
C ALA A 271 15.25 -7.10 1.18
N ILE A 272 14.49 -7.82 2.02
CA ILE A 272 13.22 -7.30 2.56
C ILE A 272 13.45 -5.99 3.29
N GLN A 273 14.41 -5.96 4.22
CA GLN A 273 14.69 -4.76 5.02
C GLN A 273 15.20 -3.61 4.15
N GLN A 274 16.10 -3.88 3.21
CA GLN A 274 16.60 -2.86 2.28
C GLN A 274 15.48 -2.24 1.45
N ILE A 275 14.53 -3.05 0.97
CA ILE A 275 13.37 -2.54 0.24
C ILE A 275 12.47 -1.73 1.18
N ILE A 276 12.22 -2.17 2.41
CA ILE A 276 11.45 -1.43 3.42
C ILE A 276 12.09 -0.06 3.66
N ASP A 277 13.37 -0.02 4.05
CA ASP A 277 14.11 1.21 4.32
C ASP A 277 14.07 2.17 3.12
N PHE A 278 14.08 1.60 1.93
CA PHE A 278 14.00 2.36 0.69
C PHE A 278 12.59 2.95 0.43
N VAL A 279 11.50 2.24 0.75
CA VAL A 279 10.12 2.69 0.49
C VAL A 279 9.47 3.44 1.66
N GLU A 280 10.04 3.40 2.86
CA GLU A 280 9.52 4.13 4.03
C GLU A 280 9.68 5.65 3.92
N ASN A 281 10.64 6.09 3.12
CA ASN A 281 11.07 7.48 3.06
C ASN A 281 10.39 8.24 1.89
N TRP A 282 9.07 8.34 1.90
CA TRP A 282 8.30 9.13 0.91
C TRP A 282 7.21 9.99 1.55
N ASP A 283 6.94 11.13 0.94
CA ASP A 283 6.08 12.17 1.52
C ASP A 283 4.73 12.35 0.83
N ASP A 284 4.54 11.81 -0.39
CA ASP A 284 3.41 12.20 -1.23
C ASP A 284 2.06 11.94 -0.55
N LEU A 285 1.86 10.78 0.07
CA LEU A 285 0.56 10.43 0.64
C LEU A 285 0.26 11.13 1.97
N TRP A 286 1.21 11.14 2.91
CA TRP A 286 0.94 11.69 4.25
C TRP A 286 0.81 13.21 4.21
N VAL A 287 1.62 13.91 3.40
CA VAL A 287 1.52 15.36 3.23
C VAL A 287 0.19 15.71 2.57
N THR A 288 -0.13 15.05 1.45
CA THR A 288 -1.37 15.29 0.72
C THR A 288 -2.60 15.04 1.58
N TYR A 289 -2.64 13.93 2.33
CA TYR A 289 -3.73 13.60 3.23
C TYR A 289 -3.90 14.65 4.35
N SER A 290 -2.80 15.06 4.96
CA SER A 290 -2.82 16.02 6.07
C SER A 290 -3.27 17.40 5.62
N ILE A 291 -2.72 17.90 4.50
CA ILE A 291 -3.10 19.19 3.92
C ILE A 291 -4.56 19.17 3.48
N SER A 292 -5.03 18.09 2.85
CA SER A 292 -6.43 18.01 2.39
C SER A 292 -7.42 18.07 3.55
N ASN A 293 -7.13 17.43 4.69
CA ASN A 293 -7.95 17.55 5.90
C ASN A 293 -7.98 19.01 6.41
N ILE A 294 -6.82 19.66 6.49
CA ILE A 294 -6.72 21.06 6.90
C ILE A 294 -7.52 21.97 5.97
N GLU A 295 -7.45 21.76 4.65
CA GLU A 295 -8.16 22.60 3.69
C GLU A 295 -9.69 22.44 3.79
N LEU A 296 -10.19 21.23 4.05
CA LEU A 296 -11.61 21.00 4.32
C LEU A 296 -12.08 21.73 5.59
N GLU A 297 -11.25 21.73 6.62
CA GLU A 297 -11.50 22.44 7.86
C GLU A 297 -11.56 23.97 7.64
N LEU A 298 -10.54 24.53 6.99
CA LEU A 298 -10.46 25.97 6.70
C LEU A 298 -11.61 26.45 5.82
N ASN A 299 -11.96 25.68 4.78
CA ASN A 299 -13.09 26.00 3.92
C ASN A 299 -14.41 26.01 4.73
N SER A 300 -14.60 25.04 5.62
CA SER A 300 -15.83 24.90 6.39
C SER A 300 -16.00 25.95 7.50
N PHE A 301 -14.90 26.31 8.18
CA PHE A 301 -14.95 27.24 9.33
C PHE A 301 -14.69 28.70 8.97
N GLN A 302 -13.86 28.95 7.96
CA GLN A 302 -13.41 30.30 7.61
C GLN A 302 -13.80 30.72 6.20
N GLU A 303 -14.34 29.80 5.38
CA GLU A 303 -14.66 30.04 3.96
C GLU A 303 -13.44 30.49 3.14
N ILE A 304 -12.27 29.99 3.52
CA ILE A 304 -10.98 30.28 2.88
C ILE A 304 -10.31 28.98 2.43
N SER A 305 -9.55 29.06 1.33
CA SER A 305 -8.71 27.98 0.82
C SER A 305 -7.27 28.46 0.66
N ASN A 306 -6.31 27.81 1.32
CA ASN A 306 -4.90 28.11 1.10
C ASN A 306 -4.45 27.68 -0.29
N ILE A 307 -5.10 26.70 -0.91
CA ILE A 307 -4.84 26.35 -2.32
C ILE A 307 -5.16 27.52 -3.25
N THR A 308 -6.30 28.18 -3.04
CA THR A 308 -6.68 29.36 -3.82
C THR A 308 -5.70 30.52 -3.58
N LEU A 309 -5.36 30.80 -2.33
CA LEU A 309 -4.39 31.84 -1.96
C LEU A 309 -3.00 31.54 -2.55
N LEU A 310 -2.54 30.29 -2.49
CA LEU A 310 -1.27 29.87 -3.07
C LEU A 310 -1.25 30.15 -4.58
N ASN A 311 -2.29 29.74 -5.31
CA ASN A 311 -2.37 29.96 -6.76
C ASN A 311 -2.35 31.45 -7.11
N GLN A 312 -3.06 32.28 -6.34
CA GLN A 312 -3.04 33.74 -6.52
C GLN A 312 -1.63 34.30 -6.31
N LYS A 313 -0.95 33.91 -5.22
CA LYS A 313 0.40 34.39 -4.88
C LYS A 313 1.46 33.91 -5.87
N ILE A 314 1.38 32.67 -6.36
CA ILE A 314 2.25 32.15 -7.43
C ILE A 314 2.10 32.99 -8.70
N ASN A 315 0.86 33.36 -9.07
CA ASN A 315 0.59 34.21 -10.22
C ASN A 315 1.09 35.64 -10.01
N GLU A 316 0.92 36.21 -8.81
CA GLU A 316 1.38 37.55 -8.44
C GLU A 316 2.90 37.70 -8.62
N ILE A 317 3.67 36.70 -8.20
CA ILE A 317 5.13 36.71 -8.34
C ILE A 317 5.63 36.15 -9.69
N ASN A 318 4.71 35.75 -10.58
CA ASN A 318 5.01 35.10 -11.87
C ASN A 318 5.99 33.93 -11.75
N ALA A 319 5.80 33.10 -10.72
CA ALA A 319 6.69 31.98 -10.41
C ALA A 319 6.57 30.83 -11.43
N LYS A 320 7.70 30.16 -11.68
CA LYS A 320 7.77 28.96 -12.52
C LYS A 320 8.62 27.89 -11.84
N PHE A 321 8.17 26.65 -11.93
CA PHE A 321 8.94 25.49 -11.47
C PHE A 321 10.00 25.10 -12.51
N ASP A 322 11.20 24.74 -12.04
CA ASP A 322 12.23 24.15 -12.89
C ASP A 322 12.19 22.61 -12.78
N PHE A 323 11.56 21.96 -13.76
CA PHE A 323 11.45 20.49 -13.80
C PHE A 323 12.65 19.79 -14.47
N SER A 324 13.77 20.49 -14.73
CA SER A 324 14.91 19.88 -15.43
C SER A 324 15.71 18.86 -14.61
N SER A 325 15.64 18.93 -13.28
CA SER A 325 16.06 17.87 -12.36
C SER A 325 15.40 18.06 -10.99
N TYR A 326 15.42 17.04 -10.14
CA TYR A 326 14.85 17.14 -8.80
C TYR A 326 15.52 18.26 -7.96
N GLU A 327 16.84 18.37 -8.02
CA GLU A 327 17.59 19.40 -7.26
C GLU A 327 17.25 20.83 -7.72
N LYS A 328 17.09 21.05 -9.02
CA LYS A 328 16.65 22.34 -9.55
C LYS A 328 15.20 22.63 -9.20
N LEU A 329 14.33 21.61 -9.23
CA LEU A 329 12.95 21.75 -8.79
C LEU A 329 12.88 22.15 -7.32
N LYS A 330 13.60 21.46 -6.44
CA LYS A 330 13.70 21.77 -5.01
C LYS A 330 14.19 23.20 -4.77
N THR A 331 15.20 23.63 -5.52
CA THR A 331 15.70 25.02 -5.48
C THR A 331 14.61 26.02 -5.87
N SER A 332 13.92 25.79 -6.98
CA SER A 332 12.81 26.65 -7.42
C SER A 332 11.65 26.68 -6.41
N ILE A 333 11.33 25.55 -5.77
CA ILE A 333 10.31 25.47 -4.71
C ILE A 333 10.71 26.29 -3.49
N ASP A 334 11.96 26.19 -3.04
CA ASP A 334 12.49 26.97 -1.91
C ASP A 334 12.45 28.48 -2.22
N GLU A 335 12.82 28.88 -3.44
CA GLU A 335 12.76 30.28 -3.91
C GLU A 335 11.33 30.82 -3.97
N ILE A 336 10.40 30.05 -4.56
CA ILE A 336 8.97 30.40 -4.63
C ILE A 336 8.42 30.56 -3.21
N THR A 337 8.71 29.61 -2.33
CA THR A 337 8.29 29.66 -0.92
C THR A 337 8.78 30.93 -0.24
N ASN A 338 10.07 31.27 -0.39
CA ASN A 338 10.66 32.47 0.22
C ASN A 338 10.07 33.78 -0.30
N GLN A 339 9.57 33.80 -1.54
CA GLN A 339 8.86 34.95 -2.11
C GLN A 339 7.40 35.03 -1.66
N ILE A 340 6.73 33.87 -1.48
CA ILE A 340 5.34 33.79 -1.03
C ILE A 340 5.19 34.15 0.45
N LEU A 341 6.12 33.71 1.31
CA LEU A 341 5.99 33.90 2.76
C LEU A 341 5.79 35.37 3.19
N PRO A 342 6.57 36.36 2.69
CA PRO A 342 6.39 37.77 3.05
C PRO A 342 5.06 38.37 2.59
N ILE A 343 4.43 37.81 1.54
CA ILE A 343 3.17 38.30 0.98
C ILE A 343 1.96 37.48 1.45
N TRP A 344 2.16 36.45 2.27
CA TRP A 344 1.07 35.72 2.94
C TRP A 344 0.61 36.47 4.19
N ARG A 345 -0.38 37.34 4.01
CA ARG A 345 -0.91 38.21 5.09
C ARG A 345 -2.12 37.61 5.79
N GLU A 346 -2.74 36.63 5.16
CA GLU A 346 -3.94 35.96 5.59
C GLU A 346 -3.63 35.05 6.80
N LYS A 347 -4.45 35.14 7.86
CA LYS A 347 -4.29 34.33 9.08
C LYS A 347 -4.89 32.93 8.91
N THR A 348 -4.51 32.24 7.84
CA THR A 348 -5.16 31.00 7.39
C THR A 348 -4.32 29.75 7.59
N ILE A 349 -3.03 29.92 7.93
CA ILE A 349 -2.13 28.80 8.22
C ILE A 349 -2.35 28.34 9.66
N PRO A 350 -2.83 27.11 9.92
CA PRO A 350 -3.28 26.66 11.24
C PRO A 350 -2.12 26.13 12.11
N LEU A 351 -0.97 26.79 12.07
CA LEU A 351 0.24 26.37 12.79
C LEU A 351 0.75 27.52 13.67
N ALA A 352 1.33 27.19 14.82
CA ALA A 352 1.73 28.19 15.80
C ALA A 352 3.08 28.85 15.44
N SER A 353 4.11 28.03 15.18
CA SER A 353 5.47 28.53 14.97
C SER A 353 5.68 29.06 13.55
N LEU A 354 6.55 30.07 13.41
CA LEU A 354 6.91 30.61 12.09
C LEU A 354 7.60 29.55 11.22
N SER A 355 8.39 28.66 11.84
CA SER A 355 9.03 27.55 11.14
C SER A 355 8.00 26.61 10.52
N ASP A 356 6.99 26.19 11.30
CA ASP A 356 5.99 25.24 10.81
C ASP A 356 5.10 25.88 9.74
N LYS A 357 4.77 27.18 9.88
CA LYS A 357 4.07 27.93 8.84
C LYS A 357 4.86 27.95 7.53
N ALA A 358 6.18 28.15 7.62
CA ALA A 358 7.07 28.16 6.46
C ALA A 358 7.13 26.78 5.78
N HIS A 359 7.19 25.71 6.56
CA HIS A 359 7.12 24.33 6.04
C HIS A 359 5.77 24.03 5.40
N TYR A 360 4.67 24.45 6.00
CA TYR A 360 3.34 24.25 5.44
C TYR A 360 3.16 24.94 4.09
N VAL A 361 3.59 26.21 3.95
CA VAL A 361 3.56 26.91 2.66
C VAL A 361 4.44 26.19 1.64
N ARG A 362 5.62 25.73 2.05
CA ARG A 362 6.49 24.94 1.18
C ARG A 362 5.85 23.64 0.72
N ASP A 363 5.18 22.94 1.62
CA ASP A 363 4.47 21.69 1.32
C ASP A 363 3.32 21.94 0.33
N LEU A 364 2.59 23.06 0.46
CA LEU A 364 1.62 23.49 -0.55
C LEU A 364 2.27 23.73 -1.93
N VAL A 365 3.44 24.37 -1.98
CA VAL A 365 4.20 24.60 -3.22
C VAL A 365 4.66 23.25 -3.82
N PHE A 366 5.12 22.29 -3.00
CA PHE A 366 5.43 20.93 -3.44
C PHE A 366 4.21 20.24 -4.06
N LEU A 367 3.05 20.26 -3.39
CA LEU A 367 1.83 19.66 -3.94
C LEU A 367 1.39 20.33 -5.24
N LYS A 368 1.61 21.65 -5.39
CA LYS A 368 1.37 22.35 -6.66
C LYS A 368 2.32 21.90 -7.77
N ALA A 369 3.59 21.66 -7.46
CA ALA A 369 4.55 21.10 -8.40
C ALA A 369 4.14 19.67 -8.81
N CYS A 370 3.71 18.84 -7.86
CA CYS A 370 3.14 17.52 -8.14
C CYS A 370 1.93 17.62 -9.08
N TYR A 371 0.94 18.46 -8.75
CA TYR A 371 -0.23 18.70 -9.59
C TYR A 371 0.15 19.07 -11.03
N SER A 372 1.14 19.97 -11.17
CA SER A 372 1.61 20.45 -12.47
C SER A 372 2.33 19.36 -13.27
N LYS A 373 3.15 18.53 -12.61
CA LYS A 373 3.89 17.43 -13.25
C LYS A 373 2.97 16.27 -13.64
N ILE A 374 2.06 15.87 -12.74
CA ILE A 374 1.14 14.75 -12.99
C ILE A 374 0.14 15.11 -14.10
N ARG A 375 -0.36 16.36 -14.17
CA ARG A 375 -1.29 16.80 -15.22
C ARG A 375 -0.70 16.88 -16.62
N ASN A 376 0.62 17.06 -16.72
CA ASN A 376 1.31 17.20 -18.01
C ASN A 376 1.90 15.87 -18.53
N ASN A 377 1.82 14.80 -17.74
CA ASN A 377 2.16 13.43 -18.11
C ASN A 377 0.89 12.62 -18.34
#